data_AF-A0A1H9RX19-F1
#
_entry.id   AF-A0A1H9RX19-F1
#
_cell.length_a   1.000
_cell.length_b   1.000
_cell.length_c   1.000
_cell.angle_alpha   90.00
_cell.angle_beta   90.00
_cell.angle_gamma   90.00
#
_symmetry.space_group_name_H-M   'P 1'
#
loop_
_entity.id
_entity.type
_entity.pdbx_description
1 polymer ?
#
loop_
_entity_poly.entity_id
_entity_poly.type
_entity_poly.pdbx_seq_one_letter_code
_entity_poly.pdbx_strand_id
1 'polypeptide(L)'
;MEIKKLTIKECEYSFIYDENQNMWRALENSNLIDGQTIDMEIDLANFNDSFDWQDVEKFIESLKNNNLLYLKRIEDAKAVLKTLFKVINKNGYDKEFFDYLDFNLSGIDFKGYCSNVNLKDKFEYDYFFFPQYSKDPYRDIGSFVWRSNFRDALLLGVSCDRI
;
A
#
# COMPACT_ATOMS: atom_id res chain seq x y z
N MET A 1 -20.08 -12.54 8.66
CA MET A 1 -19.05 -12.24 7.66
C MET A 1 -19.72 -11.71 6.41
N GLU A 2 -19.74 -10.39 6.28
CA GLU A 2 -20.31 -9.68 5.14
C GLU A 2 -19.30 -9.68 3.97
N ILE A 3 -19.80 -9.78 2.74
CA ILE A 3 -18.98 -9.78 1.53
C ILE A 3 -19.54 -8.75 0.55
N LYS A 4 -18.69 -7.84 0.08
CA LYS A 4 -18.97 -6.94 -1.03
C LYS A 4 -18.18 -7.39 -2.25
N LYS A 5 -18.85 -7.48 -3.41
CA LYS A 5 -18.20 -7.72 -4.69
C LYS A 5 -18.27 -6.47 -5.56
N LEU A 6 -17.16 -6.13 -6.20
CA LEU A 6 -17.07 -5.11 -7.25
C LEU A 6 -16.62 -5.77 -8.54
N THR A 7 -17.22 -5.39 -9.67
CA THR A 7 -16.77 -5.81 -11.00
C THR A 7 -16.28 -4.59 -11.75
N ILE A 8 -14.98 -4.52 -12.00
CA ILE A 8 -14.33 -3.37 -12.61
C ILE A 8 -13.48 -3.87 -13.77
N LYS A 9 -13.81 -3.43 -14.99
CA LYS A 9 -13.12 -3.85 -16.24
C LYS A 9 -12.95 -5.37 -16.35
N GLU A 10 -14.03 -6.12 -16.16
CA GLU A 10 -14.07 -7.59 -16.25
C GLU A 10 -13.30 -8.33 -15.12
N CYS A 11 -12.69 -7.61 -14.17
CA CYS A 11 -12.10 -8.20 -12.97
C CYS A 11 -13.09 -8.13 -11.80
N GLU A 12 -13.25 -9.25 -11.08
CA GLU A 12 -13.99 -9.30 -9.81
C GLU A 12 -13.05 -9.02 -8.63
N TYR A 13 -13.48 -8.15 -7.72
CA TYR A 13 -12.82 -7.84 -6.47
C TYR A 13 -13.79 -8.18 -5.33
N SER A 14 -13.38 -9.11 -4.46
CA SER A 14 -14.16 -9.51 -3.29
C SER A 14 -13.57 -8.89 -2.03
N PHE A 15 -14.37 -8.10 -1.34
CA PHE A 15 -14.04 -7.49 -0.06
C PHE A 15 -14.81 -8.21 1.05
N ILE A 16 -14.10 -8.59 2.10
CA ILE A 16 -14.64 -9.22 3.30
C ILE A 16 -14.64 -8.17 4.41
N TYR A 17 -15.75 -8.06 5.13
CA TYR A 17 -15.83 -7.18 6.29
C TYR A 17 -15.28 -7.88 7.53
N ASP A 18 -14.31 -7.24 8.18
CA ASP A 18 -13.81 -7.60 9.51
C ASP A 18 -14.47 -6.73 10.57
N GLU A 19 -15.48 -7.29 11.25
CA GLU A 19 -16.23 -6.62 12.31
C GLU A 19 -15.36 -6.24 13.51
N ASN A 20 -14.28 -6.98 13.80
CA ASN A 20 -13.42 -6.70 14.95
C ASN A 20 -12.54 -5.47 14.73
N GLN A 21 -12.18 -5.22 13.47
CA GLN A 21 -11.32 -4.10 13.08
C GLN A 21 -12.11 -2.95 12.44
N ASN A 22 -13.41 -3.11 12.22
CA ASN A 22 -14.25 -2.14 11.50
C ASN A 22 -13.66 -1.81 10.12
N MET A 23 -13.27 -2.84 9.36
CA MET A 23 -12.46 -2.72 8.15
C MET A 23 -12.98 -3.61 7.01
N TRP A 24 -12.92 -3.12 5.78
CA TRP A 24 -13.08 -3.96 4.58
C TRP A 24 -11.73 -4.39 4.02
N ARG A 25 -11.61 -5.66 3.64
CA ARG A 25 -10.34 -6.24 3.17
C ARG A 25 -10.54 -7.05 1.89
N ALA A 26 -9.76 -6.75 0.86
CA ALA A 26 -9.56 -7.63 -0.29
C ALA A 26 -8.19 -8.30 -0.13
N LEU A 27 -8.20 -9.60 0.18
CA LEU A 27 -6.98 -10.36 0.49
C LEU A 27 -6.39 -10.99 -0.78
N GLU A 28 -5.06 -11.05 -0.84
CA GLU A 28 -4.27 -11.73 -1.86
C GLU A 28 -4.74 -11.40 -3.30
N ASN A 29 -5.01 -10.12 -3.55
CA ASN A 29 -5.58 -9.67 -4.79
C ASN A 29 -4.49 -9.44 -5.85
N SER A 30 -4.46 -10.31 -6.85
CA SER A 30 -3.55 -10.22 -8.00
C SER A 30 -4.02 -9.25 -9.09
N ASN A 31 -5.25 -8.74 -8.97
CA ASN A 31 -5.86 -7.84 -9.93
C ASN A 31 -5.69 -6.37 -9.57
N LEU A 32 -5.17 -5.97 -8.41
CA LEU A 32 -5.05 -4.54 -8.07
C LEU A 32 -3.89 -3.86 -8.82
N ILE A 33 -2.71 -4.49 -8.81
CA ILE A 33 -1.49 -3.95 -9.42
C ILE A 33 -0.83 -5.10 -10.19
N ASP A 34 -0.56 -4.88 -11.48
CA ASP A 34 -0.09 -5.98 -12.35
C ASP A 34 1.25 -6.54 -11.86
N GLY A 35 1.33 -7.87 -11.84
CA GLY A 35 2.52 -8.60 -11.39
C GLY A 35 2.73 -8.62 -9.87
N GLN A 36 1.77 -8.13 -9.08
CA GLN A 36 1.81 -8.16 -7.62
C GLN A 36 0.55 -8.85 -7.09
N THR A 37 0.70 -9.65 -6.05
CA THR A 37 -0.43 -10.19 -5.25
C THR A 37 -0.40 -9.45 -3.92
N ILE A 38 -1.40 -8.61 -3.68
CA ILE A 38 -1.38 -7.68 -2.54
C ILE A 38 -2.74 -7.61 -1.87
N ASP A 39 -2.74 -7.23 -0.61
CA ASP A 39 -3.96 -6.94 0.12
C ASP A 39 -4.42 -5.49 -0.15
N MET A 40 -5.71 -5.23 -0.01
CA MET A 40 -6.24 -3.87 0.10
C MET A 40 -7.12 -3.79 1.33
N GLU A 41 -6.86 -2.78 2.15
CA GLU A 41 -7.51 -2.53 3.42
C GLU A 41 -8.21 -1.17 3.36
N ILE A 42 -9.38 -1.10 4.00
CA ILE A 42 -10.20 0.09 4.09
C ILE A 42 -10.70 0.20 5.53
N ASP A 43 -9.97 0.93 6.37
CA ASP A 43 -10.37 1.18 7.75
C ASP A 43 -11.50 2.22 7.79
N LEU A 44 -12.71 1.80 8.20
CA LEU A 44 -13.88 2.67 8.24
C LEU A 44 -13.77 3.77 9.31
N ALA A 45 -12.87 3.64 10.28
CA ALA A 45 -12.59 4.70 11.25
C ALA A 45 -11.99 5.95 10.60
N ASN A 46 -11.41 5.83 9.40
CA ASN A 46 -10.86 6.97 8.65
C ASN A 46 -11.93 7.79 7.91
N PHE A 47 -13.18 7.32 7.84
CA PHE A 47 -14.25 7.94 7.05
C PHE A 47 -15.27 8.63 7.96
N ASN A 48 -15.14 9.95 8.14
CA ASN A 48 -15.95 10.73 9.08
C ASN A 48 -17.42 10.93 8.64
N ASP A 49 -17.70 11.03 7.33
CA ASP A 49 -18.99 11.54 6.84
C ASP A 49 -19.86 10.50 6.09
N SER A 50 -19.27 9.45 5.53
CA SER A 50 -19.90 8.20 5.07
C SER A 50 -18.93 7.51 4.11
N PHE A 51 -18.65 6.23 4.31
CA PHE A 51 -17.90 5.43 3.34
C PHE A 51 -18.76 5.15 2.09
N ASP A 52 -18.20 5.40 0.90
CA ASP A 52 -18.84 5.13 -0.39
C ASP A 52 -18.00 4.14 -1.22
N TRP A 53 -18.65 3.05 -1.64
CA TRP A 53 -18.05 2.06 -2.53
C TRP A 53 -17.69 2.62 -3.91
N GLN A 54 -18.38 3.67 -4.36
CA GLN A 54 -18.06 4.31 -5.64
C GLN A 54 -16.65 4.92 -5.64
N ASP A 55 -16.15 5.33 -4.48
CA ASP A 55 -14.80 5.90 -4.36
C ASP A 55 -13.73 4.82 -4.47
N VAL A 56 -14.01 3.63 -3.93
CA VAL A 56 -13.18 2.43 -4.09
C VAL A 56 -13.13 2.01 -5.56
N GLU A 57 -14.28 2.00 -6.26
CA GLU A 57 -14.36 1.69 -7.68
C GLU A 57 -13.48 2.64 -8.51
N LYS A 58 -13.64 3.95 -8.32
CA LYS A 58 -12.85 4.97 -9.02
C LYS A 58 -11.35 4.86 -8.72
N PHE A 59 -10.99 4.52 -7.49
CA PHE A 59 -9.59 4.31 -7.11
C PHE A 59 -8.98 3.11 -7.85
N ILE A 60 -9.66 1.96 -7.87
CA ILE A 60 -9.21 0.77 -8.59
C ILE A 60 -9.16 1.04 -10.10
N GLU A 61 -10.14 1.76 -10.65
CA GLU A 61 -10.10 2.20 -12.05
C GLU A 61 -8.88 3.09 -12.32
N SER A 62 -8.53 4.01 -11.43
CA SER A 62 -7.33 4.84 -11.54
C SER A 62 -6.05 4.00 -11.56
N LEU A 63 -5.92 3.04 -10.63
CA LEU A 63 -4.79 2.09 -10.58
C LEU A 63 -4.65 1.36 -11.92
N LYS A 64 -5.75 0.86 -12.47
CA LYS A 64 -5.76 0.14 -13.76
C LYS A 64 -5.48 1.03 -14.95
N ASN A 65 -6.07 2.22 -15.01
CA ASN A 65 -5.86 3.17 -16.11
C ASN A 65 -4.42 3.68 -16.17
N ASN A 66 -3.74 3.74 -15.02
CA ASN A 66 -2.42 4.35 -14.89
C ASN A 66 -1.38 3.36 -14.34
N ASN A 67 -1.51 2.06 -14.64
CA ASN A 67 -0.69 1.01 -14.04
C ASN A 67 0.83 1.32 -14.08
N LEU A 68 1.36 1.66 -15.26
CA LEU A 68 2.79 1.95 -15.43
C LEU A 68 3.26 3.12 -14.55
N LEU A 69 2.40 4.10 -14.31
CA LEU A 69 2.70 5.21 -13.42
C LEU A 69 2.79 4.71 -11.98
N TYR A 70 1.80 3.95 -11.50
CA TYR A 70 1.80 3.42 -10.13
C TYR A 70 2.96 2.46 -9.86
N LEU A 71 3.30 1.57 -10.81
CA LEU A 71 4.49 0.72 -10.71
C LEU A 71 5.77 1.56 -10.55
N LYS A 72 5.93 2.63 -11.35
CA LYS A 72 7.06 3.54 -11.21
C LYS A 72 7.08 4.21 -9.84
N ARG A 73 5.92 4.61 -9.31
CA ARG A 73 5.81 5.24 -7.99
C ARG A 73 6.11 4.29 -6.84
N ILE A 74 5.77 3.01 -6.98
CA ILE A 74 6.19 1.97 -6.05
C ILE A 74 7.72 1.86 -6.02
N GLU A 75 8.38 1.84 -7.18
CA GLU A 75 9.86 1.81 -7.23
C GLU A 75 10.50 3.07 -6.66
N ASP A 76 9.93 4.26 -6.94
CA ASP A 76 10.36 5.52 -6.32
C ASP A 76 10.25 5.43 -4.78
N ALA A 77 9.13 4.91 -4.25
CA ALA A 77 8.93 4.71 -2.82
C ALA A 77 9.93 3.72 -2.21
N LYS A 78 10.20 2.59 -2.88
CA LYS A 78 11.20 1.62 -2.43
C LYS A 78 12.58 2.25 -2.30
N ALA A 79 12.98 3.14 -3.20
CA ALA A 79 14.28 3.82 -3.12
C ALA A 79 14.37 4.72 -1.87
N VAL A 80 13.30 5.45 -1.55
CA VAL A 80 13.24 6.28 -0.33
C VAL A 80 13.21 5.41 0.92
N LEU A 81 12.45 4.32 0.92
CA LEU A 81 12.39 3.33 2.01
C LEU A 81 13.75 2.69 2.28
N LYS A 82 14.50 2.27 1.26
CA LYS A 82 15.87 1.75 1.41
C LYS A 82 16.79 2.77 2.07
N THR A 83 16.65 4.04 1.69
CA THR A 83 17.42 5.13 2.29
C THR A 83 17.09 5.30 3.78
N LEU A 84 15.80 5.34 4.12
CA LEU A 84 15.35 5.45 5.51
C LEU A 84 15.79 4.23 6.34
N PHE A 85 15.58 3.02 5.83
CA PHE A 85 16.00 1.77 6.46
C PHE A 85 17.49 1.76 6.78
N LYS A 86 18.31 2.18 5.80
CA LYS A 86 19.76 2.30 5.98
C LYS A 86 20.13 3.29 7.08
N VAL A 87 19.46 4.44 7.15
CA VAL A 87 19.71 5.44 8.21
C VAL A 87 19.41 4.87 9.59
N ILE A 88 18.27 4.20 9.74
CA ILE A 88 17.81 3.64 11.02
C ILE A 88 18.70 2.46 11.46
N ASN A 89 19.09 1.59 10.53
CA ASN A 89 19.77 0.33 10.84
C ASN A 89 21.27 0.32 10.48
N LYS A 90 21.89 1.49 10.28
CA LYS A 90 23.29 1.63 9.86
C LYS A 90 24.31 0.90 10.75
N ASN A 91 23.97 0.67 12.02
CA ASN A 91 24.83 0.00 12.99
C ASN A 91 24.55 -1.51 13.09
N GLY A 92 23.46 -2.00 12.48
CA GLY A 92 23.04 -3.39 12.55
C GLY A 92 23.39 -4.23 11.32
N TYR A 93 23.68 -3.57 10.20
CA TYR A 93 23.96 -4.24 8.93
C TYR A 93 25.15 -3.60 8.21
N ASP A 94 25.85 -4.39 7.39
CA ASP A 94 26.98 -3.94 6.59
C ASP A 94 26.54 -3.44 5.20
N LYS A 95 27.52 -2.96 4.43
CA LYS A 95 27.27 -2.46 3.07
C LYS A 95 26.71 -3.55 2.16
N GLU A 96 27.24 -4.77 2.25
CA GLU A 96 26.79 -5.88 1.41
C GLU A 96 25.30 -6.14 1.64
N PHE A 97 24.85 -6.21 2.90
CA PHE A 97 23.44 -6.36 3.20
C PHE A 97 22.57 -5.31 2.50
N PHE A 98 22.95 -4.03 2.57
CA PHE A 98 22.19 -2.95 1.95
C PHE A 98 22.19 -2.99 0.42
N ASP A 99 23.24 -3.54 -0.21
CA ASP A 99 23.31 -3.70 -1.67
C ASP A 99 22.30 -4.75 -2.17
N TYR A 100 21.84 -5.66 -1.31
CA TYR A 100 20.89 -6.73 -1.62
C TYR A 100 19.55 -6.61 -0.86
N LEU A 101 19.34 -5.48 -0.16
CA LEU A 101 18.09 -5.15 0.51
C LEU A 101 17.04 -4.72 -0.53
N ASP A 102 15.86 -5.32 -0.44
CA ASP A 102 14.68 -4.89 -1.16
C ASP A 102 13.46 -4.72 -0.25
N PHE A 103 12.37 -4.19 -0.81
CA PHE A 103 11.08 -4.07 -0.17
C PHE A 103 10.02 -4.74 -1.04
N ASN A 104 9.31 -5.71 -0.48
CA ASN A 104 8.17 -6.34 -1.12
C ASN A 104 6.92 -5.55 -0.79
N LEU A 105 6.17 -5.17 -1.83
CA LEU A 105 4.84 -4.60 -1.66
C LEU A 105 3.91 -5.69 -1.14
N SER A 106 3.18 -5.41 -0.06
CA SER A 106 2.24 -6.34 0.56
C SER A 106 0.80 -5.88 0.52
N GLY A 107 0.56 -4.57 0.46
CA GLY A 107 -0.81 -4.08 0.46
C GLY A 107 -0.98 -2.60 0.20
N ILE A 108 -2.24 -2.20 0.15
CA ILE A 108 -2.73 -0.82 0.04
C ILE A 108 -3.68 -0.55 1.21
N ASP A 109 -3.47 0.52 1.95
CA ASP A 109 -4.47 1.09 2.86
C ASP A 109 -5.11 2.31 2.20
N PHE A 110 -6.37 2.15 1.81
CA PHE A 110 -7.14 3.17 1.10
C PHE A 110 -7.87 4.08 2.09
N LYS A 111 -7.59 5.39 1.99
CA LYS A 111 -8.10 6.40 2.92
C LYS A 111 -9.17 7.31 2.30
N GLY A 112 -9.59 7.04 1.07
CA GLY A 112 -10.58 7.86 0.37
C GLY A 112 -9.98 9.09 -0.30
N TYR A 113 -10.80 10.12 -0.47
CA TYR A 113 -10.37 11.41 -0.99
C TYR A 113 -9.72 12.28 0.09
N CYS A 114 -8.79 13.12 -0.32
CA CYS A 114 -8.12 14.08 0.56
C CYS A 114 -9.14 15.01 1.21
N SER A 115 -9.05 15.13 2.55
CA SER A 115 -9.92 16.01 3.34
C SER A 115 -9.66 17.50 3.11
N ASN A 116 -8.52 17.85 2.50
CA ASN A 116 -8.20 19.22 2.15
C ASN A 116 -9.16 19.76 1.08
N VAL A 117 -9.83 20.87 1.38
CA VAL A 117 -10.84 21.47 0.50
C VAL A 117 -10.35 21.80 -0.91
N ASN A 118 -9.04 22.03 -1.08
CA ASN A 118 -8.44 22.35 -2.37
C ASN A 118 -8.00 21.10 -3.17
N LEU A 119 -8.11 19.90 -2.59
CA LEU A 119 -7.61 18.64 -3.15
C LEU A 119 -8.64 17.50 -3.06
N LYS A 120 -9.94 17.83 -2.95
CA LYS A 120 -11.02 16.84 -2.77
C LYS A 120 -11.18 15.85 -3.93
N ASP A 121 -10.53 16.09 -5.06
CA ASP A 121 -10.49 15.20 -6.22
C ASP A 121 -9.31 14.21 -6.18
N LYS A 122 -8.47 14.28 -5.13
CA LYS A 122 -7.25 13.46 -4.99
C LYS A 122 -7.45 12.33 -4.02
N PHE A 123 -7.07 11.12 -4.41
CA PHE A 123 -7.07 9.98 -3.49
C PHE A 123 -5.90 10.06 -2.53
N GLU A 124 -6.10 9.64 -1.29
CA GLU A 124 -5.03 9.38 -0.33
C GLU A 124 -5.03 7.91 0.06
N TYR A 125 -3.83 7.34 0.09
CA TYR A 125 -3.63 5.93 0.42
C TYR A 125 -2.18 5.68 0.84
N ASP A 126 -1.94 4.57 1.54
CA ASP A 126 -0.60 4.10 1.85
C ASP A 126 -0.33 2.78 1.11
N TYR A 127 0.91 2.59 0.66
CA TYR A 127 1.41 1.26 0.33
C TYR A 127 2.13 0.66 1.53
N PHE A 128 1.93 -0.63 1.76
CA PHE A 128 2.63 -1.42 2.76
C PHE A 128 3.77 -2.21 2.14
N PHE A 129 4.89 -2.23 2.85
CA PHE A 129 6.07 -2.97 2.44
C PHE A 129 6.67 -3.73 3.61
N PHE A 130 7.24 -4.88 3.28
CA PHE A 130 8.14 -5.61 4.16
C PHE A 130 9.54 -5.64 3.55
N PRO A 131 10.58 -5.40 4.35
CA PRO A 131 11.94 -5.53 3.88
C PRO A 131 12.19 -7.00 3.52
N GLN A 132 13.07 -7.25 2.55
CA GLN A 132 13.55 -8.56 2.16
C GLN A 132 15.06 -8.50 1.88
N TYR A 133 15.81 -9.52 2.31
CA TYR A 133 17.19 -9.70 1.89
C TYR A 133 17.27 -10.72 0.76
N SER A 134 17.56 -10.27 -0.46
CA SER A 134 17.45 -11.10 -1.67
C SER A 134 18.37 -12.33 -1.69
N LYS A 135 19.50 -12.32 -0.96
CA LYS A 135 20.40 -13.48 -0.86
C LYS A 135 19.94 -14.55 0.13
N ASP A 136 19.08 -14.19 1.07
CA ASP A 136 18.47 -15.12 2.03
C ASP A 136 17.04 -14.67 2.35
N PRO A 137 16.07 -15.06 1.52
CA PRO A 137 14.66 -14.66 1.64
C PRO A 137 14.00 -15.00 2.98
N TYR A 138 14.57 -15.95 3.74
CA TYR A 138 14.04 -16.40 5.02
C TYR A 138 14.71 -15.72 6.22
N ARG A 139 15.70 -14.87 5.96
CA ARG A 139 16.39 -14.12 6.99
C ARG A 139 15.40 -13.19 7.69
N ASP A 140 15.32 -13.32 9.01
CA ASP A 140 14.61 -12.36 9.84
C ASP A 140 15.37 -11.01 9.84
N ILE A 141 14.67 -10.00 9.33
CA ILE A 141 15.12 -8.61 9.22
C ILE A 141 14.12 -7.65 9.87
N GLY A 142 13.25 -8.22 10.72
CA GLY A 142 12.18 -7.54 11.43
C GLY A 142 10.82 -7.67 10.73
N SER A 143 9.76 -7.68 11.54
CA SER A 143 8.37 -7.76 11.10
C SER A 143 7.65 -6.41 11.04
N PHE A 144 8.40 -5.30 11.11
CA PHE A 144 7.80 -3.97 11.08
C PHE A 144 7.25 -3.65 9.70
N VAL A 145 6.03 -3.12 9.65
CA VAL A 145 5.44 -2.59 8.42
C VAL A 145 6.13 -1.27 8.07
N TRP A 146 6.51 -1.15 6.81
CA TRP A 146 7.01 0.08 6.22
C TRP A 146 5.95 0.66 5.32
N ARG A 147 5.70 1.95 5.45
CA ARG A 147 4.61 2.63 4.75
C ARG A 147 5.17 3.68 3.82
N SER A 148 4.53 3.85 2.67
CA SER A 148 4.71 5.05 1.85
C SER A 148 3.37 5.69 1.58
N ASN A 149 3.22 6.95 1.98
CA ASN A 149 1.99 7.71 1.86
C ASN A 149 1.93 8.43 0.52
N PHE A 150 0.79 8.31 -0.15
CA PHE A 150 0.56 8.87 -1.47
C PHE A 150 -0.68 9.75 -1.50
N ARG A 151 -0.62 10.76 -2.37
CA ARG A 151 -1.78 11.48 -2.88
C ARG A 151 -1.81 11.39 -4.39
N ASP A 152 -2.79 10.70 -4.95
CA ASP A 152 -2.71 10.16 -6.32
C ASP A 152 -1.32 9.53 -6.57
N ALA A 153 -0.57 10.00 -7.58
CA ALA A 153 0.77 9.52 -7.89
C ALA A 153 1.89 10.29 -7.16
N LEU A 154 1.58 11.23 -6.28
CA LEU A 154 2.57 12.01 -5.52
C LEU A 154 2.94 11.29 -4.23
N LEU A 155 4.22 10.93 -4.09
CA LEU A 155 4.77 10.44 -2.83
C LEU A 155 4.89 11.59 -1.83
N LEU A 156 4.15 11.51 -0.74
CA LEU A 156 4.15 12.51 0.33
C LEU A 156 5.22 12.22 1.39
N GLY A 157 5.52 10.94 1.63
CA GLY A 157 6.53 10.53 2.59
C GLY A 157 6.55 9.03 2.81
N VAL A 158 7.50 8.59 3.63
CA VAL A 158 7.63 7.18 4.06
C VAL A 158 7.81 7.11 5.57
N SER A 159 7.36 6.02 6.18
CA SER A 159 7.49 5.77 7.61
C SER A 159 7.66 4.27 7.90
N CYS A 160 7.96 3.94 9.15
CA CYS A 160 8.05 2.59 9.67
C CYS A 160 7.36 2.58 11.02
N ASP A 161 6.55 1.57 11.33
CA ASP A 161 5.80 1.50 12.61
C ASP A 161 6.71 1.52 13.86
N ARG A 162 8.03 1.37 13.70
CA ARG A 162 9.03 1.51 14.77
C ARG A 162 9.29 2.97 15.21
N ILE A 163 8.92 3.97 14.40
CA ILE A 163 9.26 5.40 14.59
C ILE A 163 8.03 6.29 14.38
#